data_AF-A0A2S0JIG1-F1
#
_entry.id   AF-A0A2S0JIG1-F1
#
_cell.length_a   1.000
_cell.length_b   1.000
_cell.length_c   1.000
_cell.angle_alpha   90.00
_cell.angle_beta   90.00
_cell.angle_gamma   90.00
#
_symmetry.space_group_name_H-M   'P 1'
#
loop_
_entity.id
_entity.type
_entity.pdbx_description
1 polymer ?
#
loop_
_entity_poly.entity_id
_entity_poly.type
_entity_poly.pdbx_seq_one_letter_code
_entity_poly.pdbx_strand_id
1 'polypeptide(L)'
;MRKAWQQAVSVFVIYLLMAQIVVGSFPVFAETNNHEQPTLTVTLTTDGEPYIDGDIASSPVTIQATTTTTDSASLQVETSNDKGNTWTVFDTLTPLVLTDAGDYHIWFRIIGQSAISKHVIRIAVPKPSLLSAGNSIIYVDPTATVGNNDGTSWDNAFQDLQSALHSAQSGQQIWIAEGIYTPTRKMDVTDSRSVAFRMRNGVAIYGGFKGDEETLAQRDLHTYKTILSGALPSGENAYHVFYHRYDPDVSVLNETAILDGVTITGGLANKGTHMYGGGMYNSDGNNPLLRNVTFTGNKAQGDGGGYGGAMYNTRGSSPILTNVIFSGNEAYLGGAIYNASSSPRLSGVIFDGNKATGYGGAIYNGGTSSPSLTNIKLNSNEAVYGGGIYNGNVSNPILTEVEFNRNKATQHGGGMYNYASSPTLTTVTFNENEATFYGGALYNDASSPNLLEITFSENKAMYGGGMFNTSSNSSPLLKNVLFNKNQASQLGGGMLNVNYSIPSLTNVTFDRNNAINGGGMHNTNSSPILTTVTFSENKAGYGGGLYLMMVSVIQV
;
A
#
# COMPACT_ATOMS: atom_id res chain seq x y z
N MET A 1 -37.54 -29.98 -21.42
CA MET A 1 -36.61 -30.18 -20.30
C MET A 1 -35.19 -30.59 -20.73
N ARG A 2 -34.97 -31.59 -21.60
CA ARG A 2 -33.60 -31.96 -22.05
C ARG A 2 -32.85 -30.85 -22.83
N LYS A 3 -33.52 -30.05 -23.66
CA LYS A 3 -32.89 -28.91 -24.38
C LYS A 3 -32.49 -27.74 -23.46
N ALA A 4 -33.26 -27.49 -22.39
CA ALA A 4 -32.93 -26.45 -21.41
C ALA A 4 -31.74 -26.84 -20.52
N TRP A 5 -31.57 -28.15 -20.25
CA TRP A 5 -30.43 -28.66 -19.49
C TRP A 5 -29.13 -28.66 -20.30
N GLN A 6 -29.18 -28.94 -21.60
CA GLN A 6 -28.00 -28.83 -22.48
C GLN A 6 -27.54 -27.38 -22.67
N GLN A 7 -28.47 -26.42 -22.78
CA GLN A 7 -28.10 -24.99 -22.84
C GLN A 7 -27.54 -24.47 -21.51
N ALA A 8 -28.06 -24.93 -20.37
CA ALA A 8 -27.51 -24.55 -19.05
C ALA A 8 -26.10 -25.12 -18.83
N VAL A 9 -25.83 -26.37 -19.24
CA VAL A 9 -24.49 -26.98 -19.11
C VAL A 9 -23.50 -26.36 -20.11
N SER A 10 -23.92 -25.98 -21.33
CA SER A 10 -23.04 -25.28 -22.26
C SER A 10 -22.70 -23.85 -21.81
N VAL A 11 -23.65 -23.11 -21.23
CA VAL A 11 -23.39 -21.77 -20.67
C VAL A 11 -22.52 -21.86 -19.40
N PHE A 12 -22.70 -22.91 -18.58
CA PHE A 12 -21.87 -23.11 -17.38
C PHE A 12 -20.44 -23.58 -17.71
N VAL A 13 -20.26 -24.38 -18.77
CA VAL A 13 -18.93 -24.79 -19.26
C VAL A 13 -18.22 -23.64 -20.00
N ILE A 14 -18.96 -22.76 -20.70
CA ILE A 14 -18.40 -21.51 -21.27
C ILE A 14 -18.00 -20.52 -20.16
N TYR A 15 -18.78 -20.41 -19.08
CA TYR A 15 -18.39 -19.59 -17.93
C TYR A 15 -17.19 -20.16 -17.15
N LEU A 16 -17.05 -21.49 -17.07
CA LEU A 16 -15.87 -22.12 -16.46
C LEU A 16 -14.62 -22.07 -17.35
N LEU A 17 -14.76 -22.04 -18.68
CA LEU A 17 -13.64 -21.88 -19.62
C LEU A 17 -13.23 -20.41 -19.81
N MET A 18 -14.12 -19.44 -19.57
CA MET A 18 -13.74 -18.02 -19.43
C MET A 18 -13.22 -17.66 -18.04
N ALA A 19 -13.29 -18.59 -17.07
CA ALA A 19 -12.72 -18.45 -15.73
C ALA A 19 -11.33 -19.10 -15.60
N GLN A 20 -10.63 -19.37 -16.71
CA GLN A 20 -9.17 -19.48 -16.64
C GLN A 20 -8.59 -18.08 -16.52
N ILE A 21 -8.34 -17.69 -15.28
CA ILE A 21 -7.46 -16.57 -14.93
C ILE A 21 -6.09 -16.89 -15.53
N VAL A 22 -5.84 -16.39 -16.74
CA VAL A 22 -4.48 -16.14 -17.23
C VAL A 22 -4.20 -14.69 -16.87
N VAL A 23 -3.55 -14.56 -15.72
CA VAL A 23 -3.07 -13.33 -15.12
C VAL A 23 -2.30 -12.53 -16.18
N GLY A 24 -2.69 -11.29 -16.48
CA GLY A 24 -1.93 -10.39 -17.38
C GLY A 24 -2.31 -10.26 -18.84
N SER A 25 -3.38 -10.91 -19.27
CA SER A 25 -3.87 -10.81 -20.65
C SER A 25 -5.20 -10.06 -20.70
N PHE A 26 -5.33 -9.08 -21.61
CA PHE A 26 -6.59 -8.39 -21.84
C PHE A 26 -7.00 -8.48 -23.33
N PRO A 27 -8.26 -8.87 -23.60
CA PRO A 27 -8.78 -8.90 -24.95
C PRO A 27 -9.26 -7.51 -25.40
N VAL A 28 -8.88 -7.12 -26.61
CA VAL A 28 -9.45 -6.03 -27.40
C VAL A 28 -10.25 -6.68 -28.54
N PHE A 29 -11.50 -6.28 -28.70
CA PHE A 29 -12.41 -6.86 -29.68
C PHE A 29 -12.47 -6.01 -30.96
N ALA A 30 -12.53 -6.67 -32.12
CA ALA A 30 -12.78 -6.02 -33.39
C ALA A 30 -14.13 -6.47 -33.97
N GLU A 31 -14.99 -5.51 -34.31
CA GLU A 31 -16.22 -5.79 -35.08
C GLU A 31 -15.87 -5.95 -36.56
N THR A 32 -16.06 -7.15 -37.11
CA THR A 32 -16.10 -7.36 -38.56
C THR A 32 -17.47 -7.92 -38.94
N ASN A 33 -17.94 -7.57 -40.14
CA ASN A 33 -19.30 -7.85 -40.64
C ASN A 33 -19.53 -9.34 -41.01
N ASN A 34 -18.97 -10.30 -40.29
CA ASN A 34 -19.31 -11.72 -40.40
C ASN A 34 -19.12 -12.42 -39.03
N HIS A 35 -19.99 -13.37 -38.74
CA HIS A 35 -20.39 -13.87 -37.41
C HIS A 35 -19.35 -14.63 -36.53
N GLU A 36 -18.05 -14.34 -36.63
CA GLU A 36 -17.06 -14.70 -35.60
C GLU A 36 -16.17 -13.49 -35.34
N GLN A 37 -16.29 -12.86 -34.15
CA GLN A 37 -15.51 -11.66 -33.85
C GLN A 37 -14.04 -12.05 -33.62
N PRO A 38 -13.08 -11.52 -34.41
CA PRO A 38 -11.67 -11.72 -34.13
C PRO A 38 -11.28 -10.98 -32.84
N THR A 39 -10.67 -11.71 -31.92
CA THR A 39 -10.13 -11.15 -30.67
C THR A 39 -8.63 -10.92 -30.81
N LEU A 40 -8.20 -9.69 -30.52
CA LEU A 40 -6.80 -9.33 -30.30
C LEU A 40 -6.54 -9.42 -28.80
N THR A 41 -5.69 -10.34 -28.36
CA THR A 41 -5.28 -10.41 -26.96
C THR A 41 -3.91 -9.78 -26.81
N VAL A 42 -3.83 -8.74 -25.98
CA VAL A 42 -2.55 -8.17 -25.56
C VAL A 42 -2.17 -8.83 -24.23
N THR A 43 -0.99 -9.43 -24.20
CA THR A 43 -0.42 -10.08 -23.03
C THR A 43 0.80 -9.30 -22.58
N LEU A 44 0.86 -9.04 -21.28
CA LEU A 44 2.00 -8.41 -20.62
C LEU A 44 2.84 -9.50 -19.97
N THR A 45 4.16 -9.44 -20.14
CA THR A 45 5.09 -10.42 -19.54
C THR A 45 6.29 -9.74 -18.87
N THR A 46 6.75 -10.34 -17.77
CA THR A 46 7.92 -9.95 -16.99
C THR A 46 8.79 -11.18 -16.75
N ASP A 47 10.08 -11.12 -17.09
CA ASP A 47 11.00 -12.27 -16.96
C ASP A 47 10.48 -13.58 -17.65
N GLY A 48 9.63 -13.45 -18.67
CA GLY A 48 9.02 -14.57 -19.40
C GLY A 48 7.69 -15.08 -18.81
N GLU A 49 7.23 -14.55 -17.69
CA GLU A 49 5.96 -14.91 -17.04
C GLU A 49 4.88 -13.83 -17.23
N PRO A 50 3.58 -14.19 -17.27
CA PRO A 50 2.50 -13.21 -17.41
C PRO A 50 2.43 -12.21 -16.24
N TYR A 51 2.36 -10.91 -16.56
CA TYR A 51 2.32 -9.80 -15.59
C TYR A 51 0.94 -9.65 -14.95
N ILE A 52 0.83 -9.59 -13.64
CA ILE A 52 -0.46 -9.38 -12.97
C ILE A 52 -0.80 -7.88 -12.99
N ASP A 53 -2.01 -7.52 -13.42
CA ASP A 53 -2.47 -6.13 -13.38
C ASP A 53 -2.43 -5.59 -11.93
N GLY A 54 -1.81 -4.43 -11.73
CA GLY A 54 -1.55 -3.83 -10.41
C GLY A 54 -0.24 -4.22 -9.72
N ASP A 55 0.52 -5.20 -10.23
CA ASP A 55 1.83 -5.56 -9.68
C ASP A 55 2.95 -4.60 -10.11
N ILE A 56 4.09 -4.64 -9.40
CA ILE A 56 5.31 -3.97 -9.84
C ILE A 56 6.15 -4.96 -10.63
N ALA A 57 6.24 -4.76 -11.94
CA ALA A 57 7.03 -5.55 -12.86
C ALA A 57 8.55 -5.39 -12.64
N SER A 58 9.31 -6.48 -12.79
CA SER A 58 10.76 -6.39 -13.05
C SER A 58 11.00 -5.87 -14.47
N SER A 59 11.93 -4.94 -14.62
CA SER A 59 12.43 -4.54 -15.95
C SER A 59 13.24 -5.70 -16.57
N PRO A 60 13.05 -6.03 -17.87
CA PRO A 60 12.14 -5.38 -18.82
C PRO A 60 10.72 -5.97 -18.81
N VAL A 61 9.71 -5.13 -19.07
CA VAL A 61 8.35 -5.58 -19.41
C VAL A 61 8.23 -5.73 -20.92
N THR A 62 7.76 -6.88 -21.38
CA THR A 62 7.46 -7.13 -22.80
C THR A 62 5.95 -7.15 -23.01
N ILE A 63 5.48 -6.28 -23.90
CA ILE A 63 4.09 -6.18 -24.32
C ILE A 63 3.94 -6.87 -25.67
N GLN A 64 3.19 -7.97 -25.69
CA GLN A 64 3.02 -8.78 -26.89
C GLN A 64 1.55 -8.82 -27.30
N ALA A 65 1.29 -8.59 -28.59
CA ALA A 65 -0.02 -8.74 -29.19
C ALA A 65 -0.15 -10.11 -29.87
N THR A 66 -1.26 -10.81 -29.63
CA THR A 66 -1.60 -12.09 -30.26
C THR A 66 -3.02 -12.04 -30.82
N THR A 67 -3.29 -12.76 -31.91
CA THR A 67 -4.60 -12.77 -32.57
C THR A 67 -5.13 -14.20 -32.70
N THR A 68 -6.45 -14.33 -32.69
CA THR A 68 -7.16 -15.63 -32.75
C THR A 68 -7.48 -16.10 -34.17
N THR A 69 -7.14 -15.33 -35.21
CA THR A 69 -7.46 -15.64 -36.62
C THR A 69 -6.22 -15.57 -37.51
N THR A 70 -6.19 -16.35 -38.59
CA THR A 70 -5.05 -16.44 -39.53
C THR A 70 -4.92 -15.24 -40.47
N ASP A 71 -5.83 -14.26 -40.42
CA ASP A 71 -5.81 -13.04 -41.24
C ASP A 71 -5.09 -11.89 -40.51
N SER A 72 -3.98 -12.24 -39.85
CA SER A 72 -3.28 -11.45 -38.83
C SER A 72 -2.30 -10.40 -39.38
N ALA A 73 -2.12 -10.32 -40.71
CA ALA A 73 -1.13 -9.45 -41.34
C ALA A 73 -1.55 -7.97 -41.46
N SER A 74 -2.80 -7.61 -41.14
CA SER A 74 -3.32 -6.24 -41.29
C SER A 74 -3.78 -5.56 -39.99
N LEU A 75 -3.68 -6.24 -38.84
CA LEU A 75 -4.06 -5.67 -37.54
C LEU A 75 -2.88 -4.95 -36.92
N GLN A 76 -2.84 -3.63 -37.10
CA GLN A 76 -1.87 -2.75 -36.46
C GLN A 76 -2.43 -2.24 -35.12
N VAL A 77 -1.63 -2.38 -34.06
CA VAL A 77 -1.97 -1.88 -32.72
C VAL A 77 -1.14 -0.63 -32.48
N GLU A 78 -1.77 0.40 -31.96
CA GLU A 78 -1.06 1.61 -31.55
C GLU A 78 -1.03 1.70 -30.03
N THR A 79 0.14 2.02 -29.48
CA THR A 79 0.29 2.45 -28.10
C THR A 79 0.40 3.96 -28.02
N SER A 80 -0.06 4.51 -26.91
CA SER A 80 0.19 5.89 -26.55
C SER A 80 0.64 5.96 -25.09
N ASN A 81 1.55 6.89 -24.79
CA ASN A 81 2.00 7.21 -23.44
C ASN A 81 1.47 8.58 -22.95
N ASP A 82 0.70 9.28 -23.79
CA ASP A 82 0.28 10.67 -23.58
C ASP A 82 -1.23 10.85 -23.72
N LYS A 83 -2.01 9.81 -23.40
CA LYS A 83 -3.48 9.81 -23.44
C LYS A 83 -4.05 9.91 -24.86
N GLY A 84 -3.36 9.32 -25.83
CA GLY A 84 -3.80 9.22 -27.23
C GLY A 84 -3.52 10.45 -28.08
N ASN A 85 -2.62 11.34 -27.65
CA ASN A 85 -2.21 12.51 -28.43
C ASN A 85 -1.17 12.12 -29.49
N THR A 86 -0.27 11.19 -29.15
CA THR A 86 0.66 10.56 -30.08
C THR A 86 0.52 9.04 -30.01
N TRP A 87 0.59 8.41 -31.18
CA TRP A 87 0.40 6.96 -31.34
C TRP A 87 1.63 6.36 -32.01
N THR A 88 2.14 5.28 -31.43
CA THR A 88 3.26 4.51 -31.96
C THR A 88 2.74 3.13 -32.36
N VAL A 89 3.01 2.73 -33.60
CA VAL A 89 2.58 1.44 -34.15
C VAL A 89 3.52 0.32 -33.70
N PHE A 90 2.97 -0.79 -33.22
CA PHE A 90 3.67 -2.06 -33.05
C PHE A 90 2.84 -3.21 -33.63
N ASP A 91 3.49 -4.33 -33.95
CA ASP A 91 2.83 -5.48 -34.59
C ASP A 91 3.10 -6.80 -33.86
N THR A 92 2.45 -7.88 -34.33
CA THR A 92 2.57 -9.22 -33.73
C THR A 92 3.96 -9.85 -33.87
N LEU A 93 4.85 -9.27 -34.68
CA LEU A 93 6.21 -9.74 -34.93
C LEU A 93 7.26 -8.91 -34.17
N THR A 94 6.90 -7.71 -33.68
CA THR A 94 7.76 -6.77 -32.97
C THR A 94 7.12 -6.33 -31.64
N PRO A 95 7.41 -7.04 -30.53
CA PRO A 95 6.89 -6.68 -29.21
C PRO A 95 7.41 -5.31 -28.75
N LEU A 96 6.59 -4.57 -27.99
CA LEU A 96 7.05 -3.35 -27.32
C LEU A 96 7.74 -3.73 -26.01
N VAL A 97 9.00 -3.31 -25.86
CA VAL A 97 9.81 -3.55 -24.66
C VAL A 97 9.94 -2.25 -23.87
N LEU A 98 9.54 -2.28 -22.60
CA LEU A 98 9.69 -1.17 -21.67
C LEU A 98 10.79 -1.50 -20.66
N THR A 99 11.84 -0.68 -20.65
CA THR A 99 13.05 -0.92 -19.86
C THR A 99 13.21 0.05 -18.68
N ASP A 100 12.67 1.25 -18.80
CA ASP A 100 12.92 2.29 -17.80
C ASP A 100 11.96 2.12 -16.60
N ALA A 101 12.40 2.57 -15.43
CA ALA A 101 11.58 2.53 -14.23
C ALA A 101 10.50 3.60 -14.28
N GLY A 102 9.29 3.27 -13.82
CA GLY A 102 8.23 4.26 -13.70
C GLY A 102 6.83 3.70 -13.89
N ASP A 103 5.86 4.60 -13.74
CA ASP A 103 4.46 4.32 -14.00
C ASP A 103 4.16 4.65 -15.46
N TYR A 104 3.81 3.62 -16.24
CA TYR A 104 3.41 3.74 -17.62
C TYR A 104 1.90 3.66 -17.72
N HIS A 105 1.30 4.73 -18.22
CA HIS A 105 -0.07 4.69 -18.69
C HIS A 105 -0.04 4.38 -20.16
N ILE A 106 -0.53 3.20 -20.54
CA ILE A 106 -0.48 2.75 -21.92
C ILE A 106 -1.90 2.61 -22.43
N TRP A 107 -2.19 3.37 -23.47
CA TRP A 107 -3.45 3.26 -24.20
C TRP A 107 -3.23 2.40 -25.43
N PHE A 108 -4.16 1.48 -25.69
CA PHE A 108 -4.14 0.57 -26.82
C PHE A 108 -5.37 0.82 -27.69
N ARG A 109 -5.17 0.85 -29.01
CA ARG A 109 -6.27 0.79 -29.98
C ARG A 109 -5.87 0.00 -31.22
N ILE A 110 -6.86 -0.48 -31.94
CA ILE A 110 -6.71 -1.01 -33.30
C ILE A 110 -6.80 0.18 -34.28
N ILE A 111 -5.85 0.28 -35.22
CA ILE A 111 -5.89 1.33 -36.24
C ILE A 111 -7.21 1.24 -37.03
N GLY A 112 -7.92 2.36 -37.10
CA GLY A 112 -9.23 2.45 -37.78
C GLY A 112 -10.45 2.25 -36.86
N GLN A 113 -10.26 2.02 -35.56
CA GLN A 113 -11.35 1.89 -34.58
C GLN A 113 -11.36 3.01 -33.54
N SER A 114 -12.53 3.24 -32.94
CA SER A 114 -12.75 4.26 -31.89
C SER A 114 -12.56 3.75 -30.46
N ALA A 115 -12.50 2.43 -30.24
CA ALA A 115 -12.34 1.83 -28.92
C ALA A 115 -10.88 1.95 -28.45
N ILE A 116 -10.69 2.44 -27.23
CA ILE A 116 -9.37 2.59 -26.60
C ILE A 116 -9.41 1.90 -25.23
N SER A 117 -8.46 1.00 -25.00
CA SER A 117 -8.24 0.37 -23.69
C SER A 117 -7.07 1.06 -22.99
N LYS A 118 -7.19 1.35 -21.69
CA LYS A 118 -6.10 1.93 -20.88
C LYS A 118 -5.60 0.88 -19.89
N HIS A 119 -4.29 0.75 -19.76
CA HIS A 119 -3.65 -0.06 -18.74
C HIS A 119 -2.56 0.70 -18.00
N VAL A 120 -2.28 0.30 -16.75
CA VAL A 120 -1.23 0.90 -15.93
C VAL A 120 -0.18 -0.16 -15.64
N ILE A 121 1.02 0.01 -16.21
CA ILE A 121 2.16 -0.86 -15.95
C ILE A 121 3.11 -0.11 -15.04
N ARG A 122 3.50 -0.73 -13.92
CA ARG A 122 4.52 -0.16 -13.05
C ARG A 122 5.78 -0.98 -13.15
N ILE A 123 6.85 -0.38 -13.66
CA ILE A 123 8.16 -1.03 -13.74
C ILE A 123 8.96 -0.61 -12.53
N ALA A 124 9.35 -1.58 -11.71
CA ALA A 124 10.28 -1.37 -10.61
C ALA A 124 11.52 -0.65 -11.14
N VAL A 125 12.13 0.16 -10.29
CA VAL A 125 13.54 0.50 -10.52
C VAL A 125 14.29 -0.81 -10.74
N PRO A 126 15.09 -0.94 -11.83
CA PRO A 126 15.75 -2.18 -12.19
C PRO A 126 16.24 -2.88 -10.93
N LYS A 127 15.94 -4.18 -10.78
CA LYS A 127 16.67 -5.02 -9.80
C LYS A 127 18.12 -4.61 -9.98
N PRO A 128 18.81 -4.06 -8.97
CA PRO A 128 20.23 -3.82 -9.12
C PRO A 128 20.81 -5.15 -9.54
N SER A 129 21.29 -5.24 -10.78
CA SER A 129 21.99 -6.42 -11.25
C SER A 129 23.31 -6.41 -10.49
N LEU A 130 23.29 -6.97 -9.28
CA LEU A 130 24.50 -7.31 -8.57
C LEU A 130 25.16 -8.38 -9.43
N LEU A 131 26.34 -8.04 -9.94
CA LEU A 131 27.11 -8.82 -10.90
C LEU A 131 27.09 -10.30 -10.56
N SER A 132 26.63 -11.11 -11.50
CA SER A 132 26.83 -12.55 -11.51
C SER A 132 28.33 -12.82 -11.69
N ALA A 133 29.02 -13.14 -10.59
CA ALA A 133 30.25 -13.94 -10.58
C ALA A 133 30.61 -14.36 -9.15
N GLY A 134 30.47 -15.66 -8.87
CA GLY A 134 31.32 -16.54 -8.02
C GLY A 134 31.79 -16.18 -6.60
N ASN A 135 31.98 -14.91 -6.22
CA ASN A 135 32.47 -14.43 -4.92
C ASN A 135 31.59 -13.30 -4.33
N SER A 136 30.32 -13.25 -4.74
CA SER A 136 29.39 -12.14 -4.49
C SER A 136 28.44 -12.34 -3.31
N ILE A 137 28.55 -13.46 -2.58
CA ILE A 137 27.63 -13.86 -1.51
C ILE A 137 28.41 -14.04 -0.21
N ILE A 138 27.85 -13.51 0.89
CA ILE A 138 28.29 -13.71 2.26
C ILE A 138 27.22 -14.51 2.99
N TYR A 139 27.59 -15.64 3.59
CA TYR A 139 26.67 -16.54 4.26
C TYR A 139 26.63 -16.29 5.78
N VAL A 140 25.44 -16.36 6.37
CA VAL A 140 25.21 -16.13 7.81
C VAL A 140 24.30 -17.21 8.39
N ASP A 141 24.79 -17.97 9.37
CA ASP A 141 24.06 -19.04 10.04
C ASP A 141 24.46 -19.07 11.53
N PRO A 142 23.52 -18.80 12.46
CA PRO A 142 23.80 -18.71 13.89
C PRO A 142 24.00 -20.10 14.51
N THR A 143 23.69 -21.16 13.76
CA THR A 143 23.89 -22.56 14.15
C THR A 143 25.17 -23.16 13.58
N ALA A 144 25.90 -22.43 12.72
CA ALA A 144 27.19 -22.85 12.21
C ALA A 144 28.16 -23.05 13.38
N THR A 145 28.54 -24.30 13.65
CA THR A 145 29.40 -24.70 14.77
C THR A 145 30.80 -25.12 14.33
N VAL A 146 31.01 -25.24 13.03
CA VAL A 146 32.26 -25.65 12.38
C VAL A 146 32.64 -24.63 11.30
N GLY A 147 33.89 -24.68 10.82
CA GLY A 147 34.39 -23.78 9.78
C GLY A 147 35.11 -22.54 10.29
N ASN A 148 35.48 -21.67 9.35
CA ASN A 148 36.35 -20.51 9.61
C ASN A 148 35.61 -19.26 10.13
N ASN A 149 34.27 -19.26 10.12
CA ASN A 149 33.44 -18.09 10.47
C ASN A 149 33.84 -16.84 9.67
N ASP A 150 33.98 -16.99 8.35
CA ASP A 150 34.44 -15.96 7.40
C ASP A 150 33.39 -15.60 6.33
N GLY A 151 32.23 -16.28 6.34
CA GLY A 151 31.11 -16.02 5.46
C GLY A 151 31.29 -16.51 4.01
N THR A 152 32.32 -17.30 3.70
CA THR A 152 32.65 -17.70 2.31
C THR A 152 31.78 -18.83 1.75
N SER A 153 31.14 -19.61 2.61
CA SER A 153 30.18 -20.68 2.28
C SER A 153 29.25 -20.90 3.47
N TRP A 154 28.20 -21.73 3.32
CA TRP A 154 27.40 -22.15 4.47
C TRP A 154 28.24 -22.85 5.56
N ASP A 155 29.19 -23.71 5.19
CA ASP A 155 30.11 -24.35 6.13
C ASP A 155 31.04 -23.37 6.87
N ASN A 156 31.32 -22.21 6.28
CA ASN A 156 32.16 -21.15 6.88
C ASN A 156 31.34 -19.91 7.26
N ALA A 157 30.01 -20.02 7.37
CA ALA A 157 29.12 -18.88 7.55
C ALA A 157 29.47 -18.05 8.79
N PHE A 158 29.20 -16.75 8.71
CA PHE A 158 29.25 -15.91 9.92
C PHE A 158 28.15 -16.35 10.89
N GLN A 159 28.49 -16.45 12.18
CA GLN A 159 27.53 -16.77 13.24
C GLN A 159 26.62 -15.59 13.60
N ASP A 160 26.96 -14.38 13.18
CA ASP A 160 26.18 -13.18 13.44
C ASP A 160 26.12 -12.27 12.21
N LEU A 161 24.98 -11.59 12.06
CA LEU A 161 24.75 -10.68 10.93
C LEU A 161 25.65 -9.43 10.99
N GLN A 162 26.10 -9.02 12.17
CA GLN A 162 26.90 -7.80 12.31
C GLN A 162 28.28 -7.95 11.67
N SER A 163 28.90 -9.13 11.81
CA SER A 163 30.15 -9.51 11.16
C SER A 163 30.02 -9.54 9.63
N ALA A 164 28.92 -10.07 9.11
CA ALA A 164 28.62 -10.05 7.67
C ALA A 164 28.41 -8.62 7.14
N LEU A 165 27.67 -7.78 7.87
CA LEU A 165 27.47 -6.37 7.50
C LEU A 165 28.77 -5.57 7.52
N HIS A 166 29.70 -5.91 8.42
CA HIS A 166 31.01 -5.24 8.49
C HIS A 166 31.91 -5.61 7.31
N SER A 167 31.88 -6.86 6.86
CA SER A 167 32.69 -7.35 5.74
C SER A 167 32.10 -7.01 4.36
N ALA A 168 30.78 -6.89 4.25
CA ALA A 168 30.07 -6.68 2.99
C ALA A 168 30.47 -5.40 2.26
N GLN A 169 30.74 -5.52 0.97
CA GLN A 169 31.07 -4.44 0.04
C GLN A 169 29.95 -4.23 -0.99
N SER A 170 29.89 -3.04 -1.58
CA SER A 170 28.95 -2.75 -2.68
C SER A 170 29.15 -3.75 -3.82
N GLY A 171 28.07 -4.34 -4.32
CA GLY A 171 28.09 -5.43 -5.29
C GLY A 171 27.79 -6.81 -4.67
N GLN A 172 27.79 -6.94 -3.34
CA GLN A 172 27.60 -8.22 -2.65
C GLN A 172 26.19 -8.43 -2.10
N GLN A 173 25.89 -9.69 -1.81
CA GLN A 173 24.68 -10.17 -1.16
C GLN A 173 25.05 -10.79 0.19
N ILE A 174 24.15 -10.70 1.17
CA ILE A 174 24.23 -11.41 2.43
C ILE A 174 23.05 -12.38 2.47
N TRP A 175 23.32 -13.68 2.54
CA TRP A 175 22.32 -14.74 2.66
C TRP A 175 22.27 -15.22 4.09
N ILE A 176 21.07 -15.18 4.67
CA ILE A 176 20.85 -15.42 6.09
C ILE A 176 19.96 -16.65 6.25
N ALA A 177 20.48 -17.67 6.92
CA ALA A 177 19.73 -18.87 7.29
C ALA A 177 18.54 -18.55 8.22
N GLU A 178 17.71 -19.56 8.46
CA GLU A 178 16.69 -19.49 9.48
C GLU A 178 17.32 -19.32 10.87
N GLY A 179 16.66 -18.54 11.72
CA GLY A 179 17.19 -18.27 13.04
C GLY A 179 16.84 -16.88 13.55
N ILE A 180 17.32 -16.59 14.76
CA ILE A 180 17.11 -15.32 15.44
C ILE A 180 18.46 -14.62 15.57
N TYR A 181 18.54 -13.40 15.03
CA TYR A 181 19.75 -12.59 15.01
C TYR A 181 19.50 -11.28 15.73
N THR A 182 20.34 -10.96 16.71
CA THR A 182 20.26 -9.72 17.49
C THR A 182 21.37 -8.76 17.09
N PRO A 183 21.11 -7.44 17.05
CA PRO A 183 22.16 -6.47 16.75
C PRO A 183 23.18 -6.37 17.88
N THR A 184 24.43 -6.12 17.53
CA THR A 184 25.55 -6.01 18.50
C THR A 184 26.35 -4.71 18.36
N ARG A 185 26.21 -3.97 17.25
CA ARG A 185 26.88 -2.68 17.06
C ARG A 185 26.22 -1.59 17.89
N LYS A 186 26.91 -1.12 18.94
CA LYS A 186 26.46 -0.01 19.78
C LYS A 186 26.53 1.33 19.03
N MET A 187 25.45 2.10 19.09
CA MET A 187 25.40 3.49 18.62
C MET A 187 25.86 4.48 19.70
N ASP A 188 25.70 4.11 20.96
CA ASP A 188 26.24 4.78 22.14
C ASP A 188 26.97 3.73 22.99
N VAL A 189 28.27 3.90 23.16
CA VAL A 189 29.11 2.95 23.90
C VAL A 189 28.68 2.77 25.35
N THR A 190 27.98 3.77 25.92
CA THR A 190 27.51 3.79 27.30
C THR A 190 26.14 3.16 27.51
N ASP A 191 25.34 3.00 26.44
CA ASP A 191 24.00 2.41 26.52
C ASP A 191 23.96 1.05 25.81
N SER A 192 23.74 -0.01 26.60
CA SER A 192 23.65 -1.39 26.10
C SER A 192 22.48 -1.64 25.15
N ARG A 193 21.41 -0.82 25.21
CA ARG A 193 20.23 -0.93 24.34
C ARG A 193 20.35 -0.14 23.04
N SER A 194 21.44 0.63 22.88
CA SER A 194 21.71 1.41 21.67
C SER A 194 22.24 0.56 20.50
N VAL A 195 22.22 -0.76 20.61
CA VAL A 195 22.64 -1.65 19.53
C VAL A 195 21.60 -1.66 18.40
N ALA A 196 22.06 -1.61 17.14
CA ALA A 196 21.18 -1.69 15.98
C ALA A 196 21.93 -2.20 14.74
N PHE A 197 21.21 -2.81 13.81
CA PHE A 197 21.72 -3.06 12.47
C PHE A 197 21.71 -1.77 11.64
N ARG A 198 22.60 -1.71 10.65
CA ARG A 198 22.66 -0.62 9.67
C ARG A 198 22.88 -1.22 8.28
N MET A 199 22.00 -0.89 7.35
CA MET A 199 22.12 -1.32 5.96
C MET A 199 23.24 -0.55 5.24
N ARG A 200 23.62 -1.00 4.04
CA ARG A 200 24.67 -0.40 3.20
C ARG A 200 24.21 -0.33 1.74
N ASN A 201 24.55 0.75 1.05
CA ASN A 201 24.30 0.87 -0.39
C ASN A 201 25.05 -0.22 -1.17
N GLY A 202 24.41 -0.74 -2.21
CA GLY A 202 24.91 -1.81 -3.07
C GLY A 202 25.00 -3.18 -2.40
N VAL A 203 24.42 -3.33 -1.21
CA VAL A 203 24.37 -4.62 -0.49
C VAL A 203 22.92 -5.07 -0.36
N ALA A 204 22.65 -6.29 -0.78
CA ALA A 204 21.34 -6.92 -0.60
C ALA A 204 21.37 -7.95 0.54
N ILE A 205 20.42 -7.87 1.45
CA ILE A 205 20.28 -8.78 2.58
C ILE A 205 19.06 -9.67 2.33
N TYR A 206 19.28 -10.98 2.24
CA TYR A 206 18.28 -11.98 1.90
C TYR A 206 18.10 -12.98 3.06
N GLY A 207 16.89 -13.08 3.61
CA GLY A 207 16.50 -14.16 4.53
C GLY A 207 15.81 -15.33 3.82
N GLY A 208 15.39 -16.34 4.57
CA GLY A 208 14.58 -17.43 4.02
C GLY A 208 15.35 -18.66 3.53
N PHE A 209 16.57 -18.84 4.03
CA PHE A 209 17.42 -19.97 3.70
C PHE A 209 17.43 -20.99 4.83
N LYS A 210 17.54 -22.27 4.49
CA LYS A 210 17.86 -23.35 5.42
C LYS A 210 19.34 -23.36 5.78
N GLY A 211 20.22 -22.98 4.84
CA GLY A 211 21.67 -23.05 4.98
C GLY A 211 22.34 -24.12 4.11
N ASP A 212 21.69 -24.56 3.04
CA ASP A 212 22.24 -25.53 2.08
C ASP A 212 21.97 -25.13 0.61
N GLU A 213 21.44 -23.94 0.39
CA GLU A 213 21.07 -23.44 -0.93
C GLU A 213 22.27 -22.92 -1.74
N GLU A 214 22.24 -23.17 -3.05
CA GLU A 214 23.24 -22.74 -4.02
C GLU A 214 22.77 -21.52 -4.84
N THR A 215 21.46 -21.27 -4.88
CA THR A 215 20.84 -20.21 -5.69
C THR A 215 19.78 -19.45 -4.90
N LEU A 216 19.59 -18.17 -5.22
CA LEU A 216 18.62 -17.30 -4.54
C LEU A 216 17.17 -17.82 -4.67
N ALA A 217 16.86 -18.52 -5.75
CA ALA A 217 15.52 -19.04 -6.05
C ALA A 217 15.12 -20.24 -5.16
N GLN A 218 16.08 -20.88 -4.48
CA GLN A 218 15.81 -22.00 -3.57
C GLN A 218 15.27 -21.55 -2.21
N ARG A 219 15.31 -20.25 -1.89
CA ARG A 219 14.71 -19.68 -0.67
C ARG A 219 13.25 -20.06 -0.51
N ASP A 220 12.87 -20.43 0.71
CA ASP A 220 11.49 -20.59 1.11
C ASP A 220 11.20 -19.69 2.33
N LEU A 221 10.63 -18.52 2.06
CA LEU A 221 10.26 -17.53 3.07
C LEU A 221 9.15 -18.02 4.01
N HIS A 222 8.38 -19.02 3.60
CA HIS A 222 7.33 -19.59 4.43
C HIS A 222 7.91 -20.56 5.45
N THR A 223 8.82 -21.43 5.02
CA THR A 223 9.37 -22.50 5.85
C THR A 223 10.52 -22.02 6.72
N TYR A 224 11.51 -21.33 6.13
CA TYR A 224 12.76 -20.97 6.80
C TYR A 224 12.68 -19.52 7.30
N LYS A 225 12.44 -19.32 8.60
CA LYS A 225 12.21 -17.98 9.15
C LYS A 225 13.50 -17.31 9.61
N THR A 226 13.89 -16.26 8.90
CA THR A 226 14.95 -15.34 9.35
C THR A 226 14.36 -14.20 10.17
N ILE A 227 14.71 -14.13 11.46
CA ILE A 227 14.18 -13.15 12.42
C ILE A 227 15.30 -12.23 12.89
N LEU A 228 15.18 -10.94 12.58
CA LEU A 228 16.04 -9.87 13.09
C LEU A 228 15.36 -9.26 14.31
N SER A 229 15.88 -9.58 15.50
CA SER A 229 15.22 -9.31 16.78
C SER A 229 15.96 -8.26 17.60
N GLY A 230 15.23 -7.30 18.14
CA GLY A 230 15.71 -6.38 19.16
C GLY A 230 15.72 -7.00 20.57
N ALA A 231 15.19 -8.20 20.80
CA ALA A 231 15.25 -8.84 22.12
C ALA A 231 16.69 -9.31 22.43
N LEU A 232 17.36 -8.59 23.33
CA LEU A 232 18.78 -8.78 23.64
C LEU A 232 18.99 -9.95 24.63
N PRO A 233 20.17 -10.60 24.61
CA PRO A 233 20.51 -11.65 25.58
C PRO A 233 20.45 -11.22 27.04
N SER A 234 20.50 -9.91 27.32
CA SER A 234 20.35 -9.36 28.67
C SER A 234 18.91 -9.42 29.21
N GLY A 235 17.93 -9.79 28.39
CA GLY A 235 16.50 -9.74 28.71
C GLY A 235 15.85 -8.37 28.45
N GLU A 236 16.63 -7.39 27.96
CA GLU A 236 16.14 -6.07 27.54
C GLU A 236 15.88 -6.04 26.03
N ASN A 237 15.28 -4.97 25.53
CA ASN A 237 15.10 -4.75 24.10
C ASN A 237 15.99 -3.61 23.59
N ALA A 238 16.65 -3.82 22.44
CA ALA A 238 17.24 -2.74 21.66
C ALA A 238 16.18 -1.67 21.36
N TYR A 239 16.58 -0.40 21.33
CA TYR A 239 15.63 0.65 20.99
C TYR A 239 15.13 0.53 19.56
N HIS A 240 16.03 0.19 18.64
CA HIS A 240 15.78 0.09 17.22
C HIS A 240 16.39 -1.22 16.71
N VAL A 241 15.68 -1.99 15.89
CA VAL A 241 16.32 -3.12 15.20
C VAL A 241 17.23 -2.60 14.08
N PHE A 242 16.76 -1.62 13.32
CA PHE A 242 17.53 -0.88 12.32
C PHE A 242 17.56 0.62 12.64
N TYR A 243 18.73 1.24 12.55
CA TYR A 243 18.89 2.67 12.84
C TYR A 243 19.73 3.38 11.78
N HIS A 244 19.06 4.18 10.95
CA HIS A 244 19.64 4.94 9.85
C HIS A 244 19.50 6.44 10.13
N ARG A 245 20.64 7.07 10.45
CA ARG A 245 20.77 8.51 10.65
C ARG A 245 22.00 9.01 9.89
N TYR A 246 22.07 10.31 9.63
CA TYR A 246 23.29 10.94 9.15
C TYR A 246 24.51 10.50 9.98
N ASP A 247 25.55 10.07 9.28
CA ASP A 247 26.83 9.64 9.78
C ASP A 247 27.87 10.11 8.77
N PRO A 248 28.85 10.96 9.16
CA PRO A 248 29.78 11.56 8.21
C PRO A 248 30.63 10.52 7.46
N ASP A 249 30.77 9.32 8.02
CA ASP A 249 31.62 8.27 7.48
C ASP A 249 30.83 7.25 6.62
N VAL A 250 29.50 7.42 6.50
CA VAL A 250 28.63 6.48 5.78
C VAL A 250 27.70 7.23 4.84
N SER A 251 27.69 6.83 3.57
CA SER A 251 26.77 7.37 2.58
C SER A 251 25.31 7.19 3.01
N VAL A 252 24.48 8.20 2.77
CA VAL A 252 23.02 8.11 2.92
C VAL A 252 22.49 6.97 2.06
N LEU A 253 21.60 6.16 2.63
CA LEU A 253 21.03 5.01 1.96
C LEU A 253 20.13 5.43 0.78
N ASN A 254 20.23 4.66 -0.30
CA ASN A 254 19.31 4.69 -1.42
C ASN A 254 18.77 3.26 -1.67
N GLU A 255 18.00 3.10 -2.74
CA GLU A 255 17.31 1.85 -3.06
C GLU A 255 18.23 0.66 -3.39
N THR A 256 19.55 0.88 -3.51
CA THR A 256 20.53 -0.20 -3.65
C THR A 256 20.83 -0.90 -2.32
N ALA A 257 20.40 -0.33 -1.19
CA ALA A 257 20.39 -0.99 0.11
C ALA A 257 19.10 -1.81 0.22
N ILE A 258 19.19 -3.13 0.00
CA ILE A 258 18.03 -4.02 -0.10
C ILE A 258 17.91 -4.89 1.14
N LEU A 259 16.70 -5.01 1.67
CA LEU A 259 16.34 -6.00 2.69
C LEU A 259 15.15 -6.83 2.18
N ASP A 260 15.33 -8.14 2.10
CA ASP A 260 14.32 -9.03 1.50
C ASP A 260 14.13 -10.36 2.25
N GLY A 261 12.89 -10.63 2.68
CA GLY A 261 12.51 -11.94 3.20
C GLY A 261 12.86 -12.17 4.67
N VAL A 262 12.76 -11.13 5.51
CA VAL A 262 13.05 -11.21 6.95
C VAL A 262 11.88 -10.74 7.81
N THR A 263 11.86 -11.17 9.06
CA THR A 263 10.99 -10.60 10.11
C THR A 263 11.77 -9.68 11.02
N ILE A 264 11.27 -8.46 11.26
CA ILE A 264 11.80 -7.47 12.20
C ILE A 264 10.89 -7.40 13.42
N THR A 265 11.42 -7.69 14.61
CA THR A 265 10.64 -7.74 15.85
C THR A 265 11.44 -7.29 17.07
N GLY A 266 10.76 -7.04 18.19
CA GLY A 266 11.39 -6.84 19.49
C GLY A 266 12.14 -5.50 19.64
N GLY A 267 11.89 -4.52 18.78
CA GLY A 267 12.36 -3.16 18.99
C GLY A 267 11.48 -2.39 19.99
N LEU A 268 12.11 -1.67 20.93
CA LEU A 268 11.40 -0.91 21.98
C LEU A 268 12.00 0.49 22.15
N ALA A 269 11.53 1.44 21.35
CA ALA A 269 11.95 2.84 21.41
C ALA A 269 11.19 3.60 22.53
N ASN A 270 11.77 3.70 23.73
CA ASN A 270 11.08 4.24 24.89
C ASN A 270 11.91 5.17 25.80
N LYS A 271 13.11 5.63 25.40
CA LYS A 271 13.96 6.42 26.30
C LYS A 271 14.79 7.49 25.60
N GLY A 272 14.87 8.66 26.20
CA GLY A 272 15.76 9.75 25.75
C GLY A 272 15.51 10.14 24.30
N THR A 273 16.55 10.11 23.47
CA THR A 273 16.44 10.38 22.03
C THR A 273 15.92 9.19 21.21
N HIS A 274 15.73 8.03 21.85
CA HIS A 274 15.33 6.78 21.23
C HIS A 274 13.85 6.47 21.51
N MET A 275 12.95 7.32 21.02
CA MET A 275 11.49 7.18 21.20
C MET A 275 10.73 6.89 19.91
N TYR A 276 11.43 6.70 18.79
CA TYR A 276 10.82 6.64 17.46
C TYR A 276 11.34 5.46 16.64
N GLY A 277 10.47 4.74 15.93
CA GLY A 277 10.90 3.67 15.01
C GLY A 277 11.47 2.46 15.75
N GLY A 278 10.64 1.70 16.46
CA GLY A 278 11.10 0.52 17.20
C GLY A 278 11.73 -0.54 16.29
N GLY A 279 11.10 -0.83 15.16
CA GLY A 279 11.68 -1.72 14.15
C GLY A 279 12.77 -1.05 13.33
N MET A 280 12.47 0.11 12.73
CA MET A 280 13.37 0.83 11.83
C MET A 280 13.21 2.34 11.96
N TYR A 281 14.33 3.03 12.15
CA TYR A 281 14.40 4.49 12.14
C TYR A 281 15.15 4.96 10.89
N ASN A 282 14.52 5.81 10.07
CA ASN A 282 15.11 6.41 8.87
C ASN A 282 15.07 7.94 8.98
N SER A 283 16.23 8.57 8.96
CA SER A 283 16.39 10.03 9.02
C SER A 283 17.38 10.53 7.98
N ASP A 284 17.32 11.82 7.65
CA ASP A 284 18.31 12.53 6.84
C ASP A 284 18.49 11.93 5.43
N GLY A 285 17.37 11.60 4.77
CA GLY A 285 17.33 11.14 3.38
C GLY A 285 17.64 9.66 3.17
N ASN A 286 17.68 8.84 4.22
CA ASN A 286 17.97 7.40 4.10
C ASN A 286 16.77 6.64 3.53
N ASN A 287 16.90 6.12 2.30
CA ASN A 287 15.81 5.56 1.49
C ASN A 287 16.06 4.10 1.06
N PRO A 288 16.12 3.13 1.99
CA PRO A 288 16.30 1.72 1.65
C PRO A 288 15.11 1.13 0.87
N LEU A 289 15.35 0.01 0.18
CA LEU A 289 14.32 -0.82 -0.47
C LEU A 289 14.03 -2.06 0.40
N LEU A 290 12.77 -2.20 0.81
CA LEU A 290 12.30 -3.34 1.61
C LEU A 290 11.33 -4.21 0.80
N ARG A 291 11.56 -5.52 0.79
CA ARG A 291 10.77 -6.51 0.07
C ARG A 291 10.41 -7.71 0.93
N ASN A 292 9.18 -8.19 0.91
CA ASN A 292 8.81 -9.42 1.64
C ASN A 292 9.22 -9.38 3.13
N VAL A 293 9.18 -8.18 3.74
CA VAL A 293 9.58 -7.96 5.14
C VAL A 293 8.35 -7.97 6.02
N THR A 294 8.46 -8.55 7.21
CA THR A 294 7.41 -8.45 8.24
C THR A 294 7.93 -7.64 9.43
N PHE A 295 7.29 -6.52 9.74
CA PHE A 295 7.48 -5.82 11.02
C PHE A 295 6.40 -6.24 12.00
N THR A 296 6.78 -6.90 13.09
CA THR A 296 5.81 -7.39 14.07
C THR A 296 6.19 -7.07 15.51
N GLY A 297 5.21 -6.67 16.31
CA GLY A 297 5.39 -6.48 17.76
C GLY A 297 6.42 -5.43 18.17
N ASN A 298 6.75 -4.48 17.29
CA ASN A 298 7.67 -3.39 17.60
C ASN A 298 6.93 -2.24 18.27
N LYS A 299 7.61 -1.54 19.19
CA LYS A 299 6.99 -0.54 20.05
C LYS A 299 7.76 0.77 20.12
N ALA A 300 7.01 1.87 20.19
CA ALA A 300 7.51 3.21 20.48
C ALA A 300 6.67 3.86 21.61
N GLN A 301 7.20 3.93 22.84
CA GLN A 301 6.43 4.21 24.07
C GLN A 301 7.12 5.19 25.03
N GLY A 302 7.85 6.19 24.55
CA GLY A 302 8.53 7.16 25.43
C GLY A 302 7.57 8.06 26.24
N ASP A 303 8.06 8.64 27.35
CA ASP A 303 7.30 9.48 28.30
C ASP A 303 6.64 10.74 27.69
N GLY A 304 7.04 11.14 26.48
CA GLY A 304 6.46 12.23 25.70
C GLY A 304 5.64 11.78 24.48
N GLY A 305 5.38 10.47 24.34
CA GLY A 305 4.76 9.85 23.17
C GLY A 305 5.79 9.34 22.17
N GLY A 306 5.77 8.02 21.89
CA GLY A 306 6.61 7.42 20.84
C GLY A 306 5.94 7.40 19.47
N TYR A 307 6.73 7.45 18.40
CA TYR A 307 6.24 7.58 17.02
C TYR A 307 6.74 6.44 16.14
N GLY A 308 5.86 5.86 15.32
CA GLY A 308 6.23 4.80 14.39
C GLY A 308 6.66 3.54 15.13
N GLY A 309 5.70 2.75 15.63
CA GLY A 309 6.01 1.56 16.43
C GLY A 309 6.93 0.59 15.68
N ALA A 310 6.63 0.37 14.40
CA ALA A 310 7.51 -0.32 13.48
C ALA A 310 8.53 0.60 12.82
N MET A 311 8.08 1.66 12.16
CA MET A 311 8.94 2.48 11.30
C MET A 311 8.71 3.98 11.50
N TYR A 312 9.80 4.71 11.67
CA TYR A 312 9.76 6.17 11.71
C TYR A 312 10.61 6.76 10.58
N ASN A 313 9.98 7.52 9.70
CA ASN A 313 10.60 8.17 8.56
C ASN A 313 10.60 9.68 8.77
N THR A 314 11.77 10.31 8.71
CA THR A 314 11.87 11.76 8.90
C THR A 314 12.92 12.41 8.02
N ARG A 315 12.82 13.75 7.89
CA ARG A 315 13.82 14.61 7.24
C ARG A 315 14.13 14.13 5.82
N GLY A 316 13.08 13.94 5.02
CA GLY A 316 13.19 13.53 3.62
C GLY A 316 13.41 12.03 3.39
N SER A 317 13.48 11.22 4.44
CA SER A 317 13.65 9.76 4.30
C SER A 317 12.35 9.11 3.83
N SER A 318 12.33 8.57 2.63
CA SER A 318 11.18 8.04 1.91
C SER A 318 11.50 6.66 1.35
N PRO A 319 11.58 5.61 2.20
CA PRO A 319 11.88 4.25 1.77
C PRO A 319 10.81 3.70 0.81
N ILE A 320 11.20 2.67 0.04
CA ILE A 320 10.32 1.93 -0.86
C ILE A 320 10.00 0.57 -0.23
N LEU A 321 8.71 0.27 -0.11
CA LEU A 321 8.21 -0.95 0.52
C LEU A 321 7.35 -1.72 -0.48
N THR A 322 7.70 -2.99 -0.70
CA THR A 322 6.93 -3.91 -1.56
C THR A 322 6.66 -5.21 -0.82
N ASN A 323 5.41 -5.66 -0.80
CA ASN A 323 5.03 -6.92 -0.14
C ASN A 323 5.45 -6.96 1.34
N VAL A 324 5.25 -5.86 2.05
CA VAL A 324 5.61 -5.73 3.47
C VAL A 324 4.38 -5.96 4.34
N ILE A 325 4.57 -6.57 5.50
CA ILE A 325 3.52 -6.75 6.51
C ILE A 325 3.90 -5.96 7.76
N PHE A 326 2.99 -5.15 8.28
CA PHE A 326 3.07 -4.52 9.60
C PHE A 326 1.98 -5.10 10.48
N SER A 327 2.36 -5.87 11.50
CA SER A 327 1.42 -6.57 12.38
C SER A 327 1.64 -6.26 13.85
N GLY A 328 0.60 -5.86 14.58
CA GLY A 328 0.64 -5.73 16.04
C GLY A 328 1.72 -4.77 16.56
N ASN A 329 2.06 -3.73 15.79
CA ASN A 329 3.01 -2.70 16.24
C ASN A 329 2.27 -1.61 17.01
N GLU A 330 2.95 -1.00 17.98
CA GLU A 330 2.33 -0.08 18.95
C GLU A 330 3.12 1.22 19.11
N ALA A 331 2.42 2.36 19.05
CA ALA A 331 3.02 3.67 19.31
C ALA A 331 2.03 4.65 19.94
N TYR A 332 2.49 5.86 20.26
CA TYR A 332 1.57 6.98 20.49
C TYR A 332 1.02 7.52 19.16
N LEU A 333 1.89 7.79 18.17
CA LEU A 333 1.48 8.21 16.82
C LEU A 333 2.03 7.26 15.76
N GLY A 334 1.21 6.84 14.80
CA GLY A 334 1.62 5.91 13.75
C GLY A 334 1.95 4.55 14.35
N GLY A 335 0.93 3.75 14.68
CA GLY A 335 1.14 2.46 15.36
C GLY A 335 2.11 1.55 14.60
N ALA A 336 2.03 1.56 13.26
CA ALA A 336 3.08 1.00 12.40
C ALA A 336 4.07 2.08 11.93
N ILE A 337 3.62 3.00 11.08
CA ILE A 337 4.49 3.96 10.38
C ILE A 337 4.15 5.39 10.79
N TYR A 338 5.19 6.17 11.06
CA TYR A 338 5.09 7.62 11.17
C TYR A 338 5.99 8.30 10.14
N ASN A 339 5.41 9.20 9.35
CA ASN A 339 6.10 10.01 8.36
C ASN A 339 6.12 11.49 8.76
N ALA A 340 7.32 12.06 8.92
CA ALA A 340 7.56 13.48 9.19
C ALA A 340 8.40 14.12 8.09
N SER A 341 7.76 14.90 7.21
CA SER A 341 8.41 15.47 6.02
C SER A 341 9.07 14.39 5.16
N SER A 342 8.33 13.31 4.95
CA SER A 342 8.78 12.07 4.31
C SER A 342 7.62 11.45 3.54
N SER A 343 7.88 10.93 2.34
CA SER A 343 6.84 10.43 1.44
C SER A 343 7.19 9.05 0.91
N PRO A 344 7.21 8.00 1.76
CA PRO A 344 7.53 6.65 1.30
C PRO A 344 6.55 6.14 0.23
N ARG A 345 7.00 5.16 -0.55
CA ARG A 345 6.18 4.47 -1.57
C ARG A 345 5.90 3.04 -1.12
N LEU A 346 4.63 2.70 -1.02
CA LEU A 346 4.16 1.41 -0.52
C LEU A 346 3.35 0.70 -1.61
N SER A 347 3.65 -0.57 -1.84
CA SER A 347 2.91 -1.44 -2.76
C SER A 347 2.73 -2.85 -2.19
N GLY A 348 1.53 -3.40 -2.25
CA GLY A 348 1.26 -4.76 -1.76
C GLY A 348 1.46 -4.88 -0.24
N VAL A 349 1.22 -3.81 0.51
CA VAL A 349 1.50 -3.77 1.96
C VAL A 349 0.24 -4.08 2.77
N ILE A 350 0.41 -4.86 3.84
CA ILE A 350 -0.66 -5.18 4.79
C ILE A 350 -0.35 -4.55 6.14
N PHE A 351 -1.31 -3.81 6.70
CA PHE A 351 -1.31 -3.31 8.07
C PHE A 351 -2.38 -4.03 8.86
N ASP A 352 -2.00 -4.92 9.78
CA ASP A 352 -2.92 -5.73 10.56
C ASP A 352 -2.76 -5.48 12.07
N GLY A 353 -3.84 -5.06 12.73
CA GLY A 353 -3.87 -4.97 14.20
C GLY A 353 -2.84 -4.00 14.81
N ASN A 354 -2.40 -2.96 14.08
CA ASN A 354 -1.49 -1.96 14.63
C ASN A 354 -2.26 -0.94 15.48
N LYS A 355 -1.62 -0.43 16.53
CA LYS A 355 -2.27 0.40 17.53
C LYS A 355 -1.53 1.69 17.81
N ALA A 356 -2.25 2.80 17.75
CA ALA A 356 -1.80 4.10 18.23
C ALA A 356 -2.64 4.55 19.44
N THR A 357 -2.01 5.03 20.50
CA THR A 357 -2.75 5.65 21.63
C THR A 357 -3.11 7.13 21.38
N GLY A 358 -2.68 7.69 20.24
CA GLY A 358 -3.04 9.01 19.73
C GLY A 358 -3.61 8.92 18.31
N TYR A 359 -2.78 9.09 17.28
CA TYR A 359 -3.25 9.27 15.89
C TYR A 359 -2.64 8.26 14.92
N GLY A 360 -3.43 7.78 13.95
CA GLY A 360 -2.98 6.92 12.87
C GLY A 360 -2.62 5.52 13.36
N GLY A 361 -3.62 4.62 13.45
CA GLY A 361 -3.40 3.28 14.02
C GLY A 361 -2.41 2.47 13.19
N ALA A 362 -2.48 2.57 11.86
CA ALA A 362 -1.44 2.10 10.98
C ALA A 362 -0.44 3.20 10.64
N ILE A 363 -0.91 4.29 9.99
CA ILE A 363 -0.03 5.31 9.40
C ILE A 363 -0.40 6.70 9.93
N TYR A 364 0.61 7.43 10.37
CA TYR A 364 0.54 8.86 10.60
C TYR A 364 1.36 9.61 9.55
N ASN A 365 0.74 10.56 8.87
CA ASN A 365 1.40 11.49 7.95
C ASN A 365 1.34 12.91 8.51
N GLY A 366 2.51 13.52 8.73
CA GLY A 366 2.64 14.89 9.19
C GLY A 366 3.78 15.66 8.53
N GLY A 367 3.72 16.98 8.61
CA GLY A 367 4.76 17.88 8.10
C GLY A 367 4.91 17.78 6.59
N THR A 368 3.83 17.99 5.84
CA THR A 368 3.78 17.93 4.37
C THR A 368 4.20 16.57 3.78
N SER A 369 3.86 15.47 4.44
CA SER A 369 4.16 14.10 4.00
C SER A 369 3.08 13.60 3.04
N SER A 370 3.45 13.17 1.84
CA SER A 370 2.49 12.74 0.80
C SER A 370 2.88 11.38 0.22
N PRO A 371 2.81 10.29 1.02
CA PRO A 371 3.17 8.96 0.55
C PRO A 371 2.24 8.45 -0.55
N SER A 372 2.75 7.54 -1.38
CA SER A 372 1.99 6.82 -2.41
C SER A 372 1.72 5.39 -1.96
N LEU A 373 0.45 5.01 -1.97
CA LEU A 373 -0.08 3.75 -1.45
C LEU A 373 -0.82 3.04 -2.58
N THR A 374 -0.39 1.83 -2.94
CA THR A 374 -1.08 1.02 -3.96
C THR A 374 -1.24 -0.43 -3.53
N ASN A 375 -2.42 -1.01 -3.76
CA ASN A 375 -2.72 -2.39 -3.36
C ASN A 375 -2.42 -2.59 -1.86
N ILE A 376 -3.08 -1.79 -1.02
CA ILE A 376 -2.83 -1.76 0.42
C ILE A 376 -4.04 -2.29 1.17
N LYS A 377 -3.80 -3.09 2.21
CA LYS A 377 -4.84 -3.53 3.14
C LYS A 377 -4.58 -3.00 4.53
N LEU A 378 -5.53 -2.27 5.09
CA LEU A 378 -5.52 -1.79 6.46
C LEU A 378 -6.62 -2.50 7.23
N ASN A 379 -6.24 -3.51 8.00
CA ASN A 379 -7.13 -4.39 8.73
C ASN A 379 -7.02 -4.15 10.25
N SER A 380 -8.14 -3.92 10.90
CA SER A 380 -8.25 -3.94 12.37
C SER A 380 -7.28 -3.02 13.10
N ASN A 381 -6.85 -1.91 12.50
CA ASN A 381 -5.95 -0.96 13.14
C ASN A 381 -6.76 -0.02 14.06
N GLU A 382 -6.15 0.39 15.18
CA GLU A 382 -6.83 1.16 16.23
C GLU A 382 -6.09 2.44 16.57
N ALA A 383 -6.82 3.56 16.69
CA ALA A 383 -6.29 4.84 17.18
C ALA A 383 -7.33 5.63 17.97
N VAL A 384 -6.94 6.78 18.54
CA VAL A 384 -7.92 7.78 19.00
C VAL A 384 -8.50 8.49 17.79
N TYR A 385 -7.67 8.87 16.83
CA TYR A 385 -8.13 9.44 15.57
C TYR A 385 -7.42 8.83 14.36
N GLY A 386 -8.17 8.57 13.29
CA GLY A 386 -7.64 7.89 12.11
C GLY A 386 -7.26 6.45 12.43
N GLY A 387 -8.25 5.56 12.62
CA GLY A 387 -8.01 4.18 13.03
C GLY A 387 -7.06 3.44 12.07
N GLY A 388 -7.21 3.65 10.77
CA GLY A 388 -6.21 3.26 9.77
C GLY A 388 -5.16 4.35 9.58
N ILE A 389 -5.56 5.47 8.96
CA ILE A 389 -4.64 6.56 8.58
C ILE A 389 -5.05 7.89 9.19
N TYR A 390 -4.07 8.64 9.69
CA TYR A 390 -4.21 10.05 10.01
C TYR A 390 -3.35 10.91 9.08
N ASN A 391 -3.94 11.92 8.46
CA ASN A 391 -3.26 12.90 7.62
C ASN A 391 -3.40 14.30 8.23
N GLY A 392 -2.29 14.90 8.61
CA GLY A 392 -2.26 16.24 9.20
C GLY A 392 -1.24 17.16 8.54
N ASN A 393 -1.45 18.47 8.69
CA ASN A 393 -0.49 19.51 8.29
C ASN A 393 -0.13 19.46 6.80
N VAL A 394 -1.15 19.55 5.93
CA VAL A 394 -0.99 19.59 4.46
C VAL A 394 -0.30 18.34 3.92
N SER A 395 -0.64 17.18 4.50
CA SER A 395 -0.12 15.87 4.10
C SER A 395 -1.12 15.18 3.18
N ASN A 396 -0.82 15.09 1.87
CA ASN A 396 -1.80 14.72 0.85
C ASN A 396 -1.43 13.39 0.18
N PRO A 397 -1.58 12.24 0.86
CA PRO A 397 -1.23 10.96 0.26
C PRO A 397 -2.11 10.63 -0.96
N ILE A 398 -1.57 9.78 -1.82
CA ILE A 398 -2.26 9.22 -2.98
C ILE A 398 -2.51 7.74 -2.72
N LEU A 399 -3.77 7.32 -2.77
CA LEU A 399 -4.20 5.95 -2.53
C LEU A 399 -4.88 5.40 -3.79
N THR A 400 -4.43 4.23 -4.23
CA THR A 400 -5.01 3.50 -5.35
C THR A 400 -5.21 2.05 -4.94
N GLU A 401 -6.40 1.48 -5.13
CA GLU A 401 -6.66 0.06 -4.79
C GLU A 401 -6.34 -0.22 -3.31
N VAL A 402 -7.01 0.51 -2.42
CA VAL A 402 -6.80 0.39 -0.98
C VAL A 402 -8.06 -0.11 -0.29
N GLU A 403 -7.89 -1.02 0.65
CA GLU A 403 -8.97 -1.54 1.50
C GLU A 403 -8.74 -1.12 2.95
N PHE A 404 -9.72 -0.45 3.54
CA PHE A 404 -9.82 -0.19 4.98
C PHE A 404 -10.88 -1.09 5.57
N ASN A 405 -10.47 -2.14 6.29
CA ASN A 405 -11.37 -3.12 6.88
C ASN A 405 -11.31 -3.07 8.41
N ARG A 406 -12.46 -2.81 9.05
CA ARG A 406 -12.60 -2.93 10.52
C ARG A 406 -11.63 -2.08 11.32
N ASN A 407 -11.16 -0.96 10.77
CA ASN A 407 -10.33 -0.04 11.54
C ASN A 407 -11.20 0.76 12.51
N LYS A 408 -10.63 1.09 13.67
CA LYS A 408 -11.36 1.68 14.78
C LYS A 408 -10.71 2.96 15.29
N ALA A 409 -11.50 4.02 15.39
CA ALA A 409 -11.13 5.25 16.08
C ALA A 409 -11.97 5.43 17.34
N THR A 410 -11.33 5.64 18.50
CA THR A 410 -12.10 5.94 19.72
C THR A 410 -12.73 7.33 19.70
N GLN A 411 -12.36 8.18 18.74
CA GLN A 411 -13.03 9.46 18.48
C GLN A 411 -13.47 9.66 17.02
N HIS A 412 -12.55 9.88 16.07
CA HIS A 412 -12.91 10.32 14.71
C HIS A 412 -12.14 9.59 13.60
N GLY A 413 -12.81 9.37 12.47
CA GLY A 413 -12.22 8.76 11.27
C GLY A 413 -11.81 7.31 11.51
N GLY A 414 -12.77 6.39 11.55
CA GLY A 414 -12.49 4.98 11.85
C GLY A 414 -11.52 4.37 10.84
N GLY A 415 -11.71 4.64 9.55
CA GLY A 415 -10.75 4.32 8.50
C GLY A 415 -9.65 5.37 8.36
N MET A 416 -10.05 6.63 8.11
CA MET A 416 -9.14 7.74 7.83
C MET A 416 -9.64 9.05 8.43
N TYR A 417 -8.71 9.83 8.97
CA TYR A 417 -8.94 11.23 9.35
C TYR A 417 -8.00 12.17 8.58
N ASN A 418 -8.60 13.13 7.87
CA ASN A 418 -7.92 14.24 7.22
C ASN A 418 -8.13 15.55 7.99
N TYR A 419 -7.04 16.14 8.47
CA TYR A 419 -7.01 17.44 9.13
C TYR A 419 -6.12 18.41 8.33
N ALA A 420 -6.74 19.45 7.78
CA ALA A 420 -6.08 20.40 6.88
C ALA A 420 -5.25 19.71 5.76
N SER A 421 -5.79 18.63 5.20
CA SER A 421 -5.09 17.72 4.29
C SER A 421 -6.09 17.13 3.28
N SER A 422 -5.76 17.15 1.99
CA SER A 422 -6.67 16.79 0.90
C SER A 422 -6.09 15.65 0.05
N PRO A 423 -6.16 14.39 0.53
CA PRO A 423 -5.64 13.25 -0.22
C PRO A 423 -6.44 12.94 -1.50
N THR A 424 -5.82 12.16 -2.39
CA THR A 424 -6.49 11.63 -3.59
C THR A 424 -6.66 10.12 -3.45
N LEU A 425 -7.90 9.64 -3.58
CA LEU A 425 -8.27 8.23 -3.46
C LEU A 425 -8.91 7.78 -4.78
N THR A 426 -8.45 6.65 -5.31
CA THR A 426 -9.03 6.00 -6.49
C THR A 426 -9.20 4.51 -6.22
N THR A 427 -10.40 3.97 -6.45
CA THR A 427 -10.68 2.53 -6.25
C THR A 427 -10.38 2.11 -4.80
N VAL A 428 -11.02 2.77 -3.84
CA VAL A 428 -10.81 2.52 -2.41
C VAL A 428 -12.10 2.02 -1.78
N THR A 429 -11.97 1.00 -0.93
CA THR A 429 -13.09 0.47 -0.15
C THR A 429 -12.85 0.74 1.33
N PHE A 430 -13.84 1.35 1.98
CA PHE A 430 -13.95 1.43 3.42
C PHE A 430 -15.07 0.50 3.89
N ASN A 431 -14.70 -0.62 4.49
CA ASN A 431 -15.64 -1.63 4.98
C ASN A 431 -15.58 -1.80 6.50
N GLU A 432 -16.74 -1.72 7.16
CA GLU A 432 -16.91 -2.02 8.59
C GLU A 432 -16.01 -1.19 9.53
N ASN A 433 -15.60 0.02 9.12
CA ASN A 433 -14.81 0.90 9.99
C ASN A 433 -15.71 1.61 11.01
N GLU A 434 -15.19 1.82 12.22
CA GLU A 434 -15.97 2.40 13.32
C GLU A 434 -15.25 3.60 13.95
N ALA A 435 -15.98 4.69 14.14
CA ALA A 435 -15.58 5.82 14.97
C ALA A 435 -16.61 6.06 16.07
N THR A 436 -16.20 6.46 17.27
CA THR A 436 -17.19 6.79 18.32
C THR A 436 -18.06 7.99 17.94
N PHE A 437 -17.46 9.04 17.36
CA PHE A 437 -18.15 10.32 17.15
C PHE A 437 -18.35 10.68 15.67
N TYR A 438 -17.28 10.90 14.91
CA TYR A 438 -17.37 11.53 13.58
C TYR A 438 -16.70 10.67 12.51
N GLY A 439 -17.41 10.41 11.41
CA GLY A 439 -16.85 9.75 10.24
C GLY A 439 -16.46 8.30 10.50
N GLY A 440 -17.40 7.36 10.37
CA GLY A 440 -17.12 5.94 10.63
C GLY A 440 -16.03 5.40 9.72
N ALA A 441 -16.07 5.77 8.44
CA ALA A 441 -14.94 5.56 7.53
C ALA A 441 -14.04 6.78 7.43
N LEU A 442 -14.58 7.91 6.97
CA LEU A 442 -13.80 9.09 6.61
C LEU A 442 -14.26 10.33 7.37
N TYR A 443 -13.34 10.99 8.07
CA TYR A 443 -13.56 12.31 8.65
C TYR A 443 -12.69 13.35 7.95
N ASN A 444 -13.30 14.43 7.46
CA ASN A 444 -12.63 15.56 6.80
C ASN A 444 -12.89 16.85 7.58
N ASP A 445 -11.82 17.42 8.13
CA ASP A 445 -11.82 18.73 8.79
C ASP A 445 -10.88 19.69 8.06
N ALA A 446 -11.42 20.80 7.58
CA ALA A 446 -10.77 21.75 6.69
C ALA A 446 -10.04 21.07 5.51
N SER A 447 -10.66 20.04 4.93
CA SER A 447 -10.04 19.07 4.02
C SER A 447 -10.94 18.75 2.84
N SER A 448 -10.40 18.78 1.62
CA SER A 448 -11.14 18.60 0.36
C SER A 448 -10.57 17.45 -0.47
N PRO A 449 -10.65 16.20 0.00
CA PRO A 449 -10.13 15.05 -0.75
C PRO A 449 -10.84 14.86 -2.10
N ASN A 450 -10.10 14.28 -3.06
CA ASN A 450 -10.64 13.82 -4.34
C ASN A 450 -10.89 12.31 -4.29
N LEU A 451 -12.15 11.91 -4.49
CA LEU A 451 -12.67 10.57 -4.26
C LEU A 451 -13.25 10.02 -5.57
N LEU A 452 -12.56 9.08 -6.20
CA LEU A 452 -12.98 8.42 -7.44
C LEU A 452 -13.18 6.93 -7.20
N GLU A 453 -14.35 6.39 -7.58
CA GLU A 453 -14.61 4.94 -7.51
C GLU A 453 -14.46 4.40 -6.08
N ILE A 454 -15.16 5.04 -5.14
CA ILE A 454 -15.05 4.72 -3.71
C ILE A 454 -16.28 3.96 -3.25
N THR A 455 -16.07 2.94 -2.42
CA THR A 455 -17.15 2.24 -1.72
C THR A 455 -17.01 2.44 -0.22
N PHE A 456 -18.05 3.01 0.40
CA PHE A 456 -18.23 3.07 1.85
C PHE A 456 -19.30 2.04 2.23
N SER A 457 -18.92 0.93 2.85
CA SER A 457 -19.83 -0.15 3.23
C SER A 457 -19.81 -0.40 4.74
N GLU A 458 -21.00 -0.43 5.35
CA GLU A 458 -21.20 -0.92 6.74
C GLU A 458 -20.35 -0.19 7.80
N ASN A 459 -19.96 1.07 7.52
CA ASN A 459 -19.20 1.88 8.48
C ASN A 459 -20.14 2.53 9.50
N LYS A 460 -19.61 2.79 10.70
CA LYS A 460 -20.41 3.21 11.85
C LYS A 460 -19.81 4.40 12.61
N ALA A 461 -20.64 5.38 12.91
CA ALA A 461 -20.30 6.47 13.83
C ALA A 461 -21.52 7.02 14.58
N MET A 462 -21.32 8.00 15.47
CA MET A 462 -22.44 8.79 15.98
C MET A 462 -22.98 9.73 14.89
N TYR A 463 -22.07 10.33 14.13
CA TYR A 463 -22.40 11.26 13.06
C TYR A 463 -21.55 10.97 11.81
N GLY A 464 -22.19 10.91 10.64
CA GLY A 464 -21.52 10.57 9.39
C GLY A 464 -21.04 9.12 9.38
N GLY A 465 -21.95 8.16 9.28
CA GLY A 465 -21.61 6.73 9.35
C GLY A 465 -20.56 6.34 8.30
N GLY A 466 -20.75 6.75 7.05
CA GLY A 466 -19.71 6.67 6.02
C GLY A 466 -18.73 7.82 6.12
N MET A 467 -19.20 9.05 5.93
CA MET A 467 -18.35 10.24 5.83
C MET A 467 -18.89 11.42 6.64
N PHE A 468 -17.98 12.17 7.25
CA PHE A 468 -18.29 13.43 7.92
C PHE A 468 -17.39 14.55 7.38
N ASN A 469 -17.99 15.65 6.95
CA ASN A 469 -17.31 16.84 6.44
C ASN A 469 -17.67 18.06 7.27
N THR A 470 -16.65 18.79 7.76
CA THR A 470 -16.83 20.02 8.54
C THR A 470 -15.82 21.09 8.18
N SER A 471 -16.20 22.34 8.46
CA SER A 471 -15.43 23.56 8.23
C SER A 471 -15.54 24.05 6.79
N SER A 472 -15.46 25.37 6.60
CA SER A 472 -15.74 26.05 5.31
C SER A 472 -14.81 25.63 4.17
N ASN A 473 -13.66 25.03 4.49
CA ASN A 473 -12.68 24.55 3.53
C ASN A 473 -12.79 23.03 3.26
N SER A 474 -13.87 22.38 3.71
CA SER A 474 -14.13 20.97 3.41
C SER A 474 -15.13 20.84 2.27
N SER A 475 -14.61 20.71 1.05
CA SER A 475 -15.36 20.55 -0.20
C SER A 475 -14.86 19.31 -0.95
N PRO A 476 -15.07 18.10 -0.41
CA PRO A 476 -14.61 16.89 -1.09
C PRO A 476 -15.29 16.73 -2.45
N LEU A 477 -14.53 16.24 -3.43
CA LEU A 477 -15.03 15.90 -4.75
C LEU A 477 -15.27 14.39 -4.81
N LEU A 478 -16.51 13.99 -5.07
CA LEU A 478 -16.92 12.60 -5.15
C LEU A 478 -17.40 12.28 -6.56
N LYS A 479 -16.79 11.25 -7.17
CA LYS A 479 -17.20 10.73 -8.48
C LYS A 479 -17.28 9.21 -8.45
N ASN A 480 -18.39 8.64 -8.91
CA ASN A 480 -18.63 7.19 -8.94
C ASN A 480 -18.52 6.58 -7.53
N VAL A 481 -19.24 7.15 -6.55
CA VAL A 481 -19.13 6.73 -5.14
C VAL A 481 -20.38 6.00 -4.69
N LEU A 482 -20.21 4.91 -3.94
CA LEU A 482 -21.28 4.17 -3.28
C LEU A 482 -21.17 4.30 -1.76
N PHE A 483 -22.23 4.77 -1.12
CA PHE A 483 -22.46 4.65 0.32
C PHE A 483 -23.51 3.57 0.56
N ASN A 484 -23.11 2.41 1.06
CA ASN A 484 -23.96 1.26 1.29
C ASN A 484 -24.03 0.87 2.77
N LYS A 485 -25.24 0.77 3.34
CA LYS A 485 -25.46 0.25 4.71
C LYS A 485 -24.65 0.93 5.83
N ASN A 486 -24.22 2.17 5.64
CA ASN A 486 -23.52 2.91 6.69
C ASN A 486 -24.51 3.37 7.77
N GLN A 487 -24.05 3.45 9.01
CA GLN A 487 -24.90 3.67 10.18
C GLN A 487 -24.39 4.84 11.01
N ALA A 488 -25.25 5.84 11.21
CA ALA A 488 -25.03 6.89 12.20
C ALA A 488 -26.04 6.73 13.34
N SER A 489 -25.62 6.80 14.60
CA SER A 489 -26.58 6.77 15.71
C SER A 489 -27.36 8.09 15.87
N GLN A 490 -26.93 9.17 15.22
CA GLN A 490 -27.60 10.47 15.23
C GLN A 490 -27.86 10.98 13.80
N LEU A 491 -26.84 11.46 13.08
CA LEU A 491 -27.05 12.21 11.83
C LEU A 491 -26.18 11.69 10.68
N GLY A 492 -26.75 11.64 9.47
CA GLY A 492 -26.01 11.36 8.24
C GLY A 492 -25.51 9.92 8.18
N GLY A 493 -26.38 8.96 7.88
CA GLY A 493 -26.01 7.54 7.86
C GLY A 493 -24.92 7.28 6.82
N GLY A 494 -25.11 7.74 5.59
CA GLY A 494 -24.07 7.73 4.55
C GLY A 494 -23.10 8.88 4.72
N MET A 495 -23.60 10.12 4.73
CA MET A 495 -22.78 11.33 4.79
C MET A 495 -23.40 12.42 5.67
N LEU A 496 -22.56 13.13 6.43
CA LEU A 496 -22.94 14.37 7.12
C LEU A 496 -22.03 15.53 6.68
N ASN A 497 -22.66 16.66 6.33
CA ASN A 497 -21.98 17.90 5.97
C ASN A 497 -22.43 19.02 6.91
N VAL A 498 -21.47 19.67 7.55
CA VAL A 498 -21.71 20.79 8.48
C VAL A 498 -20.76 21.96 8.25
N ASN A 499 -21.06 23.11 8.88
CA ASN A 499 -20.17 24.26 9.00
C ASN A 499 -19.65 24.81 7.66
N TYR A 500 -20.56 25.07 6.71
CA TYR A 500 -20.27 25.67 5.41
C TYR A 500 -19.42 24.79 4.48
N SER A 501 -19.50 23.47 4.66
CA SER A 501 -18.92 22.53 3.71
C SER A 501 -19.72 22.51 2.39
N ILE A 502 -19.01 22.25 1.28
CA ILE A 502 -19.54 22.36 -0.09
C ILE A 502 -19.11 21.14 -0.91
N PRO A 503 -19.48 19.91 -0.51
CA PRO A 503 -19.06 18.72 -1.26
C PRO A 503 -19.72 18.70 -2.64
N SER A 504 -18.97 18.23 -3.64
CA SER A 504 -19.43 18.07 -5.02
C SER A 504 -19.56 16.60 -5.36
N LEU A 505 -20.77 16.16 -5.71
CA LEU A 505 -21.11 14.76 -5.92
C LEU A 505 -21.56 14.54 -7.36
N THR A 506 -20.86 13.67 -8.08
CA THR A 506 -21.22 13.24 -9.44
C THR A 506 -21.33 11.73 -9.50
N ASN A 507 -22.48 11.20 -9.95
CA ASN A 507 -22.71 9.75 -10.02
C ASN A 507 -22.47 9.08 -8.64
N VAL A 508 -23.24 9.50 -7.65
CA VAL A 508 -23.12 8.99 -6.26
C VAL A 508 -24.40 8.29 -5.86
N THR A 509 -24.29 7.11 -5.25
CA THR A 509 -25.43 6.34 -4.73
C THR A 509 -25.35 6.21 -3.22
N PHE A 510 -26.43 6.56 -2.53
CA PHE A 510 -26.66 6.26 -1.13
C PHE A 510 -27.71 5.15 -1.03
N ASP A 511 -27.28 3.94 -0.65
CA ASP A 511 -28.14 2.76 -0.52
C ASP A 511 -28.18 2.26 0.93
N ARG A 512 -29.39 2.03 1.46
CA ARG A 512 -29.63 1.35 2.75
C ARG A 512 -28.90 1.95 3.96
N ASN A 513 -28.52 3.21 3.92
CA ASN A 513 -27.88 3.87 5.05
C ASN A 513 -28.92 4.25 6.12
N ASN A 514 -28.51 4.29 7.38
CA ASN A 514 -29.41 4.46 8.53
C ASN A 514 -28.93 5.56 9.49
N ALA A 515 -29.84 6.44 9.90
CA ALA A 515 -29.60 7.47 10.92
C ALA A 515 -30.90 7.88 11.64
N ILE A 516 -30.83 8.73 12.68
CA ILE A 516 -32.04 9.39 13.21
C ILE A 516 -32.50 10.45 12.20
N ASN A 517 -31.57 11.26 11.68
CA ASN A 517 -31.83 12.23 10.62
C ASN A 517 -30.87 12.06 9.45
N GLY A 518 -31.37 12.15 8.21
CA GLY A 518 -30.55 12.06 7.01
C GLY A 518 -29.95 10.68 6.82
N GLY A 519 -30.78 9.67 6.54
CA GLY A 519 -30.33 8.28 6.40
C GLY A 519 -29.24 8.16 5.34
N GLY A 520 -29.48 8.66 4.14
CA GLY A 520 -28.46 8.79 3.10
C GLY A 520 -27.50 9.95 3.39
N MET A 521 -28.04 11.17 3.46
CA MET A 521 -27.24 12.39 3.67
C MET A 521 -27.94 13.39 4.60
N HIS A 522 -27.17 14.01 5.49
CA HIS A 522 -27.60 15.14 6.31
C HIS A 522 -26.76 16.37 5.98
N ASN A 523 -27.38 17.53 5.77
CA ASN A 523 -26.69 18.81 5.59
C ASN A 523 -27.19 19.85 6.60
N THR A 524 -26.26 20.48 7.33
CA THR A 524 -26.54 21.62 8.20
C THR A 524 -25.63 22.79 7.84
N ASN A 525 -26.17 23.98 7.56
CA ASN A 525 -25.37 25.15 7.14
C ASN A 525 -24.38 24.81 6.00
N SER A 526 -24.73 23.92 5.08
CA SER A 526 -23.82 23.38 4.05
C SER A 526 -24.60 23.18 2.75
N SER A 527 -23.96 23.47 1.62
CA SER A 527 -24.62 23.58 0.32
C SER A 527 -24.01 22.61 -0.69
N PRO A 528 -24.34 21.31 -0.64
CA PRO A 528 -23.76 20.33 -1.56
C PRO A 528 -24.19 20.58 -3.02
N ILE A 529 -23.29 20.26 -3.95
CA ILE A 529 -23.59 20.23 -5.39
C ILE A 529 -23.84 18.77 -5.77
N LEU A 530 -25.03 18.48 -6.32
CA LEU A 530 -25.47 17.12 -6.63
C LEU A 530 -25.66 16.99 -8.14
N THR A 531 -25.03 16.00 -8.76
CA THR A 531 -25.22 15.71 -10.19
C THR A 531 -25.32 14.19 -10.37
N THR A 532 -26.48 13.69 -10.80
CA THR A 532 -26.73 12.24 -10.90
C THR A 532 -26.52 11.55 -9.54
N VAL A 533 -27.32 11.93 -8.54
CA VAL A 533 -27.25 11.34 -7.18
C VAL A 533 -28.50 10.52 -6.92
N THR A 534 -28.31 9.26 -6.47
CA THR A 534 -29.40 8.33 -6.16
C THR A 534 -29.47 8.08 -4.66
N PHE A 535 -30.68 8.12 -4.12
CA PHE A 535 -30.97 7.72 -2.73
C PHE A 535 -31.97 6.56 -2.74
N SER A 536 -31.54 5.35 -2.35
CA SER A 536 -32.36 4.14 -2.32
C SER A 536 -32.38 3.50 -0.94
N GLU A 537 -33.56 3.08 -0.48
CA GLU A 537 -33.75 2.26 0.73
C GLU A 537 -33.13 2.79 2.04
N ASN A 538 -32.74 4.07 2.09
CA ASN A 538 -32.18 4.70 3.28
C ASN A 538 -33.27 4.93 4.34
N LYS A 539 -32.90 4.78 5.61
CA LYS A 539 -33.83 4.84 6.75
C LYS A 539 -33.45 5.97 7.71
N ALA A 540 -34.44 6.78 8.07
CA ALA A 540 -34.31 7.77 9.13
C ALA A 540 -35.69 8.14 9.71
N GLY A 541 -35.69 8.69 10.92
CA GLY A 541 -36.89 9.32 11.49
C GLY A 541 -37.29 10.56 10.69
N TYR A 542 -36.30 11.34 10.26
CA TYR A 542 -36.50 12.48 9.35
C TYR A 542 -35.51 12.45 8.18
N GLY A 543 -36.00 12.61 6.96
CA GLY A 543 -35.16 12.66 5.75
C GLY A 543 -34.44 11.35 5.47
N GLY A 544 -35.17 10.28 5.12
CA GLY A 544 -34.59 8.97 4.81
C GLY A 544 -33.47 9.05 3.76
N GLY A 545 -33.73 9.67 2.61
CA GLY A 545 -32.70 9.95 1.60
C GLY A 545 -31.82 11.14 1.99
N LEU A 546 -32.42 12.32 2.13
CA LEU A 546 -31.75 13.59 2.35
C LEU A 546 -32.47 14.41 3.44
N TYR A 547 -31.70 14.96 4.38
CA TYR A 547 -32.19 15.91 5.39
C TYR A 547 -31.42 17.23 5.29
N LEU A 548 -32.13 18.35 5.36
CA LEU A 548 -31.58 19.70 5.19
C LEU A 548 -31.97 20.59 6.36
N MET A 549 -31.00 21.26 6.96
CA MET A 549 -31.21 22.22 8.04
C MET A 549 -30.39 23.47 7.78
N MET A 550 -31.05 24.63 7.74
CA MET A 550 -30.37 25.92 7.54
C MET A 550 -29.47 25.94 6.27
N VAL A 551 -29.94 25.29 5.20
CA VAL A 551 -29.25 25.27 3.89
C VAL A 551 -29.83 26.38 3.03
N SER A 552 -28.97 27.21 2.43
CA SER A 552 -29.39 28.36 1.63
C SER A 552 -29.69 28.01 0.17
N VAL A 553 -28.92 27.10 -0.43
CA VAL A 553 -29.07 26.67 -1.84
C VAL A 553 -28.57 25.23 -2.00
N ILE A 554 -29.29 24.43 -2.79
CA ILE A 554 -28.76 23.18 -3.36
C ILE A 554 -28.76 23.35 -4.87
N GLN A 555 -27.62 23.02 -5.50
CA GLN A 555 -27.51 22.95 -6.94
C GLN A 555 -27.66 21.49 -7.35
N VAL A 556 -28.72 21.19 -8.11
CA VAL A 556 -29.07 19.86 -8.64
C VAL A 556 -28.90 19.83 -10.15
#